data_AF-A0A3M2KSY2-F1
#
_entry.id   AF-A0A3M2KSY2-F1
#
_cell.length_a   1.000
_cell.length_b   1.000
_cell.length_c   1.000
_cell.angle_alpha   90.00
_cell.angle_beta   90.00
_cell.angle_gamma   90.00
#
_symmetry.space_group_name_H-M   'P 1'
#
loop_
_entity.id
_entity.type
_entity.pdbx_description
1 polymer ?
#
loop_
_entity_poly.entity_id
_entity_poly.type
_entity_poly.pdbx_seq_one_letter_code
_entity_poly.pdbx_strand_id
1 'polypeptide(L)'
;MRATVAPRIAGLATAAYGAAVAVRPALLLDPCGWPDTDRRRLFARALGWRDLLSGAALAAAPRPGPLRAAVLVRVGADVSDAVLFGVTLRGTPQRHRAVAVAVSWAALCAATWFAGEYGAARAATAHLPGGRSAQ
;
A
#
# COMPACT_ATOMS: atom_id res chain seq x y z
N MET A 1 14.01 2.64 16.59
CA MET A 1 13.24 1.38 16.37
C MET A 1 11.79 1.56 15.89
N ARG A 2 11.09 2.69 16.11
CA ARG A 2 9.64 2.80 15.77
C ARG A 2 9.31 2.96 14.26
N ALA A 3 10.19 3.55 13.47
CA ALA A 3 9.92 3.89 12.05
C ALA A 3 9.66 2.67 11.12
N THR A 4 10.16 1.49 11.47
CA THR A 4 10.05 0.29 10.61
C THR A 4 8.88 -0.62 10.95
N VAL A 5 8.10 -0.32 11.99
CA VAL A 5 6.97 -1.18 12.43
C VAL A 5 5.72 -0.90 11.60
N ALA A 6 5.41 0.37 11.35
CA ALA A 6 4.21 0.75 10.61
C ALA A 6 4.17 0.19 9.17
N PRO A 7 5.26 0.25 8.37
CA PRO A 7 5.27 -0.38 7.05
C PRO A 7 5.08 -1.90 7.10
N ARG A 8 5.61 -2.57 8.14
CA ARG A 8 5.45 -4.03 8.30
C ARG A 8 4.03 -4.42 8.67
N ILE A 9 3.37 -3.66 9.55
CA ILE A 9 1.95 -3.85 9.86
C ILE A 9 1.10 -3.65 8.61
N ALA A 10 1.37 -2.59 7.84
CA ALA A 10 0.71 -2.37 6.56
C ALA A 10 0.95 -3.57 5.61
N GLY A 11 2.17 -4.09 5.53
CA GLY A 11 2.50 -5.28 4.76
C GLY A 11 1.70 -6.52 5.19
N LEU A 12 1.58 -6.77 6.50
CA LEU A 12 0.75 -7.86 7.03
C LEU A 12 -0.73 -7.68 6.68
N ALA A 13 -1.27 -6.47 6.82
CA ALA A 13 -2.66 -6.17 6.48
C ALA A 13 -2.92 -6.37 4.97
N THR A 14 -2.03 -5.87 4.11
CA THR A 14 -2.10 -6.10 2.66
C THR A 14 -2.00 -7.58 2.34
N ALA A 15 -1.10 -8.32 2.99
CA ALA A 15 -0.92 -9.73 2.73
C ALA A 15 -2.19 -10.54 3.08
N ALA A 16 -2.75 -10.28 4.27
CA ALA A 16 -3.98 -10.91 4.73
C ALA A 16 -5.17 -10.59 3.82
N TYR A 17 -5.33 -9.33 3.41
CA TYR A 17 -6.39 -8.93 2.48
C TYR A 17 -6.20 -9.58 1.10
N GLY A 18 -4.98 -9.59 0.57
CA GLY A 18 -4.64 -10.22 -0.71
C GLY A 18 -4.96 -11.72 -0.72
N ALA A 19 -4.58 -12.43 0.35
CA ALA A 19 -4.95 -13.84 0.53
C ALA A 19 -6.47 -14.04 0.55
N ALA A 20 -7.18 -13.19 1.30
CA ALA A 20 -8.63 -13.24 1.38
C ALA A 20 -9.29 -13.02 0.00
N VAL A 21 -8.81 -12.06 -0.79
CA VAL A 21 -9.31 -11.78 -2.16
C VAL A 21 -8.97 -12.92 -3.13
N ALA A 22 -7.78 -13.51 -3.02
CA ALA A 22 -7.39 -14.66 -3.85
C ALA A 22 -8.29 -15.88 -3.64
N VAL A 23 -8.71 -16.12 -2.39
CA VAL A 23 -9.66 -17.19 -2.05
C VAL A 23 -11.10 -16.78 -2.38
N ARG A 24 -11.50 -15.55 -2.03
CA ARG A 24 -12.85 -15.01 -2.16
C ARG A 24 -12.87 -13.69 -2.95
N PRO A 25 -12.92 -13.76 -4.31
CA PRO A 25 -12.92 -12.58 -5.19
C PRO A 25 -13.96 -11.50 -4.86
N ALA A 26 -15.13 -11.91 -4.36
CA ALA A 26 -16.23 -11.02 -3.98
C ALA A 26 -15.80 -9.89 -3.01
N LEU A 27 -14.79 -10.12 -2.17
CA LEU A 27 -14.25 -9.10 -1.25
C LEU A 27 -13.66 -7.88 -1.96
N LEU A 28 -13.30 -8.00 -3.24
CA LEU A 28 -12.86 -6.91 -4.10
C LEU A 28 -13.96 -6.47 -5.08
N LEU A 29 -14.71 -7.43 -5.63
CA LEU A 29 -15.72 -7.15 -6.66
C LEU A 29 -16.93 -6.37 -6.10
N ASP A 30 -17.45 -6.75 -4.93
CA ASP A 30 -18.67 -6.18 -4.37
C ASP A 30 -18.52 -4.70 -4.00
N PRO A 31 -17.45 -4.27 -3.29
CA PRO A 31 -17.24 -2.85 -3.01
C PRO A 31 -17.06 -2.00 -4.28
N CYS A 32 -16.51 -2.60 -5.34
CA CYS A 32 -16.37 -1.96 -6.64
C CYS A 32 -17.67 -1.95 -7.46
N GLY A 33 -18.70 -2.69 -7.04
CA GLY A 33 -19.94 -2.86 -7.80
C GLY A 33 -19.73 -3.59 -9.12
N TRP A 34 -18.79 -4.54 -9.17
CA TRP A 34 -18.48 -5.30 -10.37
C TRP A 34 -19.24 -6.63 -10.42
N PRO A 35 -19.70 -7.06 -11.60
CA PRO A 35 -20.36 -8.34 -11.75
C PRO A 35 -19.38 -9.49 -11.52
N ASP A 36 -19.85 -10.53 -10.82
CA ASP A 36 -19.08 -11.74 -10.55
C ASP A 36 -19.03 -12.66 -11.78
N THR A 37 -18.05 -12.42 -12.64
CA THR A 37 -17.78 -13.18 -13.88
C THR A 37 -16.42 -13.87 -13.81
N ASP A 38 -16.18 -14.93 -14.58
CA ASP A 38 -14.88 -15.64 -14.57
C ASP A 38 -13.70 -14.72 -14.84
N ARG A 39 -13.83 -13.80 -15.79
CA ARG A 39 -12.79 -12.80 -16.08
C ARG A 39 -12.52 -11.88 -14.89
N ARG A 40 -13.55 -11.45 -14.16
CA ARG A 40 -13.41 -10.60 -12.97
C ARG A 40 -12.89 -11.38 -11.77
N ARG A 41 -13.27 -12.65 -11.60
CA ARG A 41 -12.67 -13.54 -10.61
C ARG A 41 -11.19 -13.74 -10.86
N LEU A 42 -10.80 -14.03 -12.11
CA LEU A 42 -9.39 -14.16 -12.48
C LEU A 42 -8.61 -12.88 -12.18
N PHE A 43 -9.15 -11.73 -12.58
CA PHE A 43 -8.56 -10.42 -12.27
C PHE A 43 -8.39 -10.19 -10.76
N ALA A 44 -9.44 -10.40 -9.97
CA ALA A 44 -9.40 -10.23 -8.53
C ALA A 44 -8.38 -11.18 -7.89
N ARG A 45 -8.30 -12.44 -8.33
CA ARG A 45 -7.30 -13.40 -7.85
C ARG A 45 -5.87 -12.97 -8.18
N ALA A 46 -5.64 -12.45 -9.38
CA ALA A 46 -4.33 -11.94 -9.77
C ALA A 46 -3.90 -10.77 -8.87
N LEU A 47 -4.80 -9.81 -8.61
CA LEU A 47 -4.54 -8.74 -7.64
C LEU A 47 -4.30 -9.29 -6.23
N GLY A 48 -5.15 -10.20 -5.78
CA GLY A 48 -5.03 -10.82 -4.46
C GLY A 48 -3.68 -11.51 -4.24
N TRP A 49 -3.21 -12.29 -5.22
CA TRP A 49 -1.88 -12.90 -5.17
C TRP A 49 -0.74 -11.88 -5.18
N ARG A 50 -0.83 -10.83 -5.99
CA ARG A 50 0.15 -9.75 -6.00
C ARG A 50 0.20 -9.05 -4.64
N ASP A 51 -0.93 -8.78 -4.03
CA ASP A 51 -1.04 -8.09 -2.74
C ASP A 51 -0.54 -9.00 -1.60
N LEU A 52 -0.85 -10.30 -1.65
CA LEU A 52 -0.28 -11.30 -0.76
C LEU A 52 1.25 -11.29 -0.81
N LEU A 53 1.84 -11.44 -2.00
CA LEU A 53 3.29 -11.56 -2.18
C LEU A 53 4.03 -10.25 -1.83
N SER A 54 3.54 -9.12 -2.31
CA SER A 54 4.14 -7.81 -2.02
C SER A 54 3.98 -7.40 -0.56
N GLY A 55 2.83 -7.68 0.06
CA GLY A 55 2.61 -7.47 1.49
C GLY A 55 3.51 -8.34 2.36
N ALA A 56 3.67 -9.62 2.01
CA ALA A 56 4.58 -10.53 2.70
C ALA A 56 6.04 -10.05 2.61
N ALA A 57 6.48 -9.61 1.43
CA ALA A 57 7.82 -9.05 1.24
C ALA A 57 8.03 -7.79 2.11
N LEU A 58 7.03 -6.92 2.19
CA LEU A 58 7.06 -5.72 3.02
C LEU A 58 7.11 -6.07 4.53
N ALA A 59 6.31 -7.04 4.98
CA ALA A 59 6.29 -7.50 6.37
C ALA A 59 7.60 -8.17 6.80
N ALA A 60 8.20 -8.97 5.91
CA ALA A 60 9.40 -9.76 6.19
C ALA A 60 10.72 -9.02 5.93
N ALA A 61 10.68 -7.79 5.39
CA ALA A 61 11.88 -7.05 5.05
C ALA A 61 12.81 -6.87 6.28
N PRO A 62 14.07 -7.35 6.23
CA PRO A 62 14.92 -7.46 7.42
C PRO A 62 15.59 -6.15 7.81
N ARG A 63 15.80 -5.24 6.84
CA ARG A 63 16.60 -4.02 7.01
C ARG A 63 15.92 -2.83 6.31
N PRO A 64 16.27 -1.57 6.67
CA PRO A 64 15.64 -0.38 6.09
C PRO A 64 15.71 -0.28 4.56
N GLY A 65 16.83 -0.69 3.94
CA GLY A 65 16.99 -0.66 2.48
C GLY A 65 15.98 -1.55 1.73
N PRO A 66 15.96 -2.88 1.99
CA PRO A 66 14.93 -3.78 1.45
C PRO A 66 13.50 -3.35 1.80
N LEU A 67 13.28 -2.81 3.00
CA LEU A 67 11.96 -2.30 3.41
C LEU A 67 11.52 -1.13 2.52
N ARG A 68 12.42 -0.20 2.21
CA ARG A 68 12.16 0.92 1.30
C ARG A 68 11.78 0.43 -0.10
N ALA A 69 12.53 -0.54 -0.63
CA ALA A 69 12.22 -1.12 -1.94
C ALA A 69 10.84 -1.77 -1.95
N ALA A 70 10.50 -2.54 -0.90
CA ALA A 70 9.19 -3.17 -0.78
C ALA A 70 8.05 -2.13 -0.68
N VAL A 71 8.23 -1.04 0.07
CA VAL A 71 7.26 0.08 0.12
C VAL A 71 7.07 0.69 -1.27
N LEU A 72 8.15 1.00 -1.98
CA LEU A 72 8.08 1.63 -3.30
C LEU A 72 7.38 0.74 -4.31
N VAL A 73 7.66 -0.57 -4.31
CA VAL A 73 6.97 -1.55 -5.16
C VAL A 73 5.47 -1.58 -4.84
N ARG A 74 5.10 -1.58 -3.56
CA ARG A 74 3.69 -1.59 -3.15
C ARG A 74 2.95 -0.33 -3.57
N VAL A 75 3.49 0.83 -3.25
CA VAL A 75 2.93 2.13 -3.68
C VAL A 75 2.84 2.20 -5.20
N GLY A 76 3.88 1.75 -5.91
CA GLY A 76 3.88 1.70 -7.38
C GLY A 76 2.77 0.81 -7.95
N ALA A 77 2.51 -0.34 -7.33
CA ALA A 77 1.41 -1.23 -7.72
C ALA A 77 0.04 -0.57 -7.51
N ASP A 78 -0.18 0.09 -6.37
CA ASP A 78 -1.46 0.79 -6.09
C ASP A 78 -1.69 1.99 -7.02
N VAL A 79 -0.63 2.75 -7.32
CA VAL A 79 -0.69 3.85 -8.29
C VAL A 79 -0.99 3.32 -9.70
N SER A 80 -0.35 2.21 -10.09
CA SER A 80 -0.59 1.57 -11.39
C SER A 80 -2.06 1.13 -11.51
N ASP A 81 -2.63 0.57 -10.46
CA ASP A 81 -4.06 0.21 -10.42
C ASP A 81 -4.95 1.44 -10.55
N ALA A 82 -4.67 2.51 -9.81
CA ALA A 82 -5.44 3.75 -9.90
C ALA A 82 -5.43 4.33 -11.32
N VAL A 83 -4.27 4.31 -11.99
CA VAL A 83 -4.13 4.75 -13.38
C VAL A 83 -4.90 3.83 -14.32
N LEU A 84 -4.71 2.51 -14.20
CA LEU A 84 -5.41 1.51 -15.02
C LEU A 84 -6.93 1.67 -14.88
N PHE A 85 -7.46 1.66 -13.65
CA PHE A 85 -8.89 1.88 -13.40
C PHE A 85 -9.37 3.23 -13.93
N GLY A 86 -8.58 4.29 -13.74
CA GLY A 86 -8.91 5.63 -14.21
C GLY A 86 -9.00 5.75 -15.73
N VAL A 87 -8.21 4.96 -16.48
CA VAL A 87 -8.19 4.93 -17.95
C VAL A 87 -9.19 3.92 -18.51
N THR A 88 -9.22 2.69 -17.99
CA THR A 88 -10.02 1.59 -18.56
C THR A 88 -11.49 1.65 -18.20
N LEU A 89 -11.86 2.31 -17.09
CA LEU A 89 -13.25 2.41 -16.62
C LEU A 89 -13.89 3.77 -16.95
N ARG A 90 -13.33 4.54 -17.89
CA ARG A 90 -13.91 5.82 -18.30
C ARG A 90 -15.36 5.63 -18.75
N GLY A 91 -16.24 6.52 -18.28
CA GLY A 91 -17.68 6.47 -18.57
C GLY A 91 -18.47 5.47 -17.72
N THR A 92 -17.83 4.73 -16.80
CA THR A 92 -18.55 3.81 -15.90
C THR A 92 -18.68 4.37 -14.48
N PRO A 93 -19.82 4.15 -13.79
CA PRO A 93 -19.99 4.61 -12.41
C PRO A 93 -19.03 3.91 -11.43
N GLN A 94 -18.51 2.73 -11.78
CA GLN A 94 -17.59 1.97 -10.94
C GLN A 94 -16.18 2.55 -10.90
N ARG A 95 -15.81 3.43 -11.84
CA ARG A 95 -14.50 4.08 -11.90
C ARG A 95 -14.13 4.75 -10.58
N HIS A 96 -15.02 5.57 -10.03
CA HIS A 96 -14.70 6.36 -8.84
C HIS A 96 -14.44 5.47 -7.63
N ARG A 97 -15.19 4.38 -7.47
CA ARG A 97 -14.99 3.42 -6.37
C ARG A 97 -13.64 2.72 -6.49
N ALA A 98 -13.33 2.18 -7.68
CA ALA A 98 -12.09 1.45 -7.91
C ALA A 98 -10.85 2.35 -7.75
N VAL A 99 -10.90 3.57 -8.30
CA VAL A 99 -9.81 4.57 -8.14
C VAL A 99 -9.65 5.00 -6.69
N ALA A 100 -10.75 5.27 -5.98
CA ALA A 100 -10.69 5.69 -4.58
C ALA A 100 -10.05 4.61 -3.69
N VAL A 101 -10.39 3.33 -3.90
CA VAL A 101 -9.79 2.21 -3.17
C VAL A 101 -8.28 2.12 -3.46
N ALA A 102 -7.89 2.15 -4.73
CA ALA A 102 -6.47 2.07 -5.11
C ALA A 102 -5.65 3.24 -4.55
N VAL A 103 -6.16 4.47 -4.67
CA VAL A 103 -5.50 5.66 -4.11
C VAL A 103 -5.40 5.59 -2.58
N SER A 104 -6.42 5.05 -1.90
CA SER A 104 -6.40 4.92 -0.44
C SER A 104 -5.30 3.97 0.03
N TRP A 105 -5.11 2.84 -0.64
CA TRP A 105 -4.00 1.92 -0.37
C TRP A 105 -2.64 2.56 -0.67
N ALA A 106 -2.49 3.23 -1.81
CA ALA A 106 -1.26 3.96 -2.15
C ALA A 106 -0.88 4.98 -1.07
N ALA A 107 -1.85 5.80 -0.65
CA ALA A 107 -1.66 6.83 0.37
C ALA A 107 -1.31 6.21 1.73
N LEU A 108 -2.01 5.15 2.14
CA LEU A 108 -1.73 4.43 3.39
C LEU A 108 -0.30 3.89 3.41
N CYS A 109 0.11 3.17 2.36
CA CYS A 109 1.45 2.59 2.26
C CYS A 109 2.53 3.68 2.23
N ALA A 110 2.34 4.76 1.47
CA ALA A 110 3.26 5.88 1.45
C ALA A 110 3.37 6.56 2.84
N ALA A 111 2.23 6.81 3.49
CA ALA A 111 2.20 7.44 4.81
C ALA A 111 2.94 6.63 5.88
N THR A 112 2.85 5.30 5.84
CA THR A 112 3.56 4.44 6.80
C THR A 112 5.08 4.59 6.74
N TRP A 113 5.63 4.92 5.56
CA TRP A 113 7.06 5.16 5.37
C TRP A 113 7.43 6.60 5.75
N PHE A 114 6.74 7.59 5.18
CA PHE A 114 7.10 9.00 5.39
C PHE A 114 6.90 9.44 6.84
N ALA A 115 5.84 9.02 7.53
CA ALA A 115 5.65 9.32 8.94
C ALA A 115 6.80 8.76 9.82
N GLY A 116 7.37 7.61 9.42
CA GLY A 116 8.53 7.02 10.07
C GLY A 116 9.82 7.79 9.82
N GLU A 117 10.06 8.22 8.59
CA GLU A 117 11.26 8.99 8.21
C GLU A 117 11.24 10.43 8.76
N TYR A 118 10.09 11.11 8.76
CA TYR A 118 9.93 12.43 9.37
C TYR A 118 10.23 12.41 10.88
N GLY A 119 9.79 11.36 11.59
CA GLY A 119 10.10 11.19 13.01
C GLY A 119 11.57 10.91 13.29
N ALA A 120 12.22 10.10 12.44
CA ALA A 120 13.65 9.81 12.55
C ALA A 120 14.51 11.04 12.25
N ALA A 121 14.17 11.81 11.22
CA ALA A 121 14.86 13.04 10.85
C ALA A 121 14.74 14.11 11.94
N ARG A 122 13.56 14.29 12.56
CA ARG A 122 13.37 15.20 13.71
C ARG A 122 14.14 14.77 14.96
N ALA A 123 14.23 13.48 15.24
CA ALA A 123 14.98 12.99 16.38
C ALA A 123 16.50 13.17 16.19
N ALA A 124 17.00 12.97 14.97
CA ALA A 124 18.40 13.20 14.62
C ALA A 124 18.80 14.68 14.73
N THR A 125 17.94 15.60 14.29
CA THR A 125 18.18 17.05 14.45
C THR A 125 18.08 17.52 15.90
N ALA A 126 17.23 16.90 16.72
CA ALA A 126 17.14 17.20 18.15
C ALA A 126 18.35 16.68 18.98
N HIS A 127 19.14 15.74 18.45
CA HIS A 127 20.33 15.19 19.10
C HIS A 127 21.65 15.84 18.63
N LEU A 128 21.60 16.80 17.69
CA LEU A 128 22.76 17.61 17.37
C LEU A 128 23.02 18.60 18.52
N PRO A 129 24.20 18.54 19.19
CA PRO A 129 24.55 19.52 20.22
C PRO A 129 24.85 20.85 19.54
N GLY A 130 23.84 21.74 19.47
CA GLY A 130 23.97 22.97 18.71
C GLY A 130 22.76 23.91 18.75
N GLY A 131 22.05 23.97 19.88
CA GLY A 131 21.10 25.06 20.14
C GLY A 131 21.85 26.22 20.82
N ARG A 132 22.18 27.24 20.04
CA ARG A 132 23.00 28.40 20.40
C ARG A 132 22.62 29.04 21.73
N SER A 133 23.61 29.24 22.58
CA SER A 133 23.69 30.39 23.48
C SER A 133 23.69 31.66 22.62
N ALA A 134 22.56 32.35 22.59
CA ALA A 134 22.47 33.71 22.10
C ALA A 134 21.62 34.52 23.08
N GLN A 135 22.35 35.27 23.91
CA GLN A 135 21.98 36.44 24.73
C GLN A 135 21.05 36.23 25.92
#